data_AF-W2WXI3-F1
#
_entry.id   AF-W2WXI3-F1
#
_cell.length_a   1.000
_cell.length_b   1.000
_cell.length_c   1.000
_cell.angle_alpha   90.00
_cell.angle_beta   90.00
_cell.angle_gamma   90.00
#
_symmetry.space_group_name_H-M   'P 1'
#
loop_
_entity.id
_entity.type
_entity.pdbx_description
1 polymer ?
#
loop_
_entity_poly.entity_id
_entity_poly.type
_entity_poly.pdbx_seq_one_letter_code
_entity_poly.pdbx_strand_id
1 'polypeptide(L)' 'MSEQVTFEKVKSNGSVVKKQVPVFRNGDWKEWLKWLLPLSEYFVFMGYTHSDEDQLDFVEDVQVLLQDDDLL' A
#
# COMPACT_ATOMS: atom_id res chain seq x y z
N MET A 1 -5.79 12.95 16.79
CA MET A 1 -6.83 12.07 16.20
C MET A 1 -6.23 11.49 14.93
N SER A 2 -6.15 10.17 14.80
CA SER A 2 -5.69 9.53 13.56
C SER A 2 -6.68 9.84 12.45
N GLU A 3 -6.22 10.49 11.38
CA GLU A 3 -7.02 10.73 10.18
C GLU A 3 -7.42 9.36 9.60
N GLN A 4 -8.65 9.20 9.12
CA GLN A 4 -9.15 7.94 8.56
C GLN A 4 -9.76 8.20 7.19
N VAL A 5 -9.48 7.32 6.23
CA VAL A 5 -10.12 7.33 4.91
C VAL A 5 -11.13 6.20 4.87
N THR A 6 -12.33 6.50 4.35
CA THR A 6 -13.37 5.50 4.13
C THR A 6 -13.27 5.00 2.69
N PHE A 7 -12.94 3.73 2.51
CA PHE A 7 -13.02 3.05 1.22
C PHE A 7 -14.43 2.49 1.06
N GLU A 8 -15.06 2.77 -0.08
CA GLU A 8 -16.37 2.23 -0.44
C GLU A 8 -16.24 1.33 -1.67
N LYS A 9 -16.68 0.07 -1.54
CA LYS A 9 -16.77 -0.86 -2.66
C LYS A 9 -18.22 -1.26 -2.88
N VAL A 10 -18.74 -0.96 -4.06
CA VAL A 10 -20.04 -1.46 -4.53
C VAL A 10 -19.82 -2.85 -5.14
N LYS A 11 -20.46 -3.86 -4.58
CA LYS A 11 -20.44 -5.24 -5.11
C LYS A 11 -21.44 -5.37 -6.26
N SER A 12 -21.25 -6.38 -7.11
CA SER A 12 -22.10 -6.66 -8.27
C SER A 12 -23.57 -6.92 -7.95
N ASN A 13 -23.89 -7.27 -6.70
CA ASN A 13 -25.25 -7.45 -6.19
C ASN A 13 -25.87 -6.15 -5.64
N GLY A 14 -25.23 -5.00 -5.84
CA GLY A 14 -25.68 -3.69 -5.36
C GLY A 14 -25.39 -3.39 -3.88
N SER A 15 -24.77 -4.33 -3.14
CA SER A 15 -24.39 -4.07 -1.75
C SER A 15 -23.14 -3.20 -1.65
N VAL A 16 -23.12 -2.26 -0.70
CA VAL A 16 -21.98 -1.37 -0.45
C VAL A 16 -21.24 -1.85 0.80
N VAL A 17 -19.95 -2.13 0.66
CA VAL A 17 -19.06 -2.39 1.79
C VAL A 17 -18.22 -1.16 2.02
N LYS A 18 -18.28 -0.62 3.24
CA LYS A 18 -17.46 0.50 3.69
C LYS A 18 -16.40 -0.02 4.65
N LYS A 19 -15.13 0.34 4.42
CA LYS A 19 -14.01 0.03 5.31
C LYS A 19 -13.31 1.31 5.69
N GLN A 20 -13.25 1.61 6.99
CA GLN A 20 -12.43 2.70 7.50
C GLN A 20 -11.01 2.18 7.67
N VAL A 21 -10.05 2.89 7.08
CA VAL A 21 -8.62 2.55 7.16
C VAL A 21 -7.90 3.76 7.76
N PRO A 22 -7.08 3.57 8.81
CA PRO A 22 -6.28 4.65 9.36
C PRO A 22 -5.31 5.16 8.30
N VAL A 23 -5.27 6.48 8.16
CA VAL A 23 -4.30 7.16 7.32
C VAL A 23 -3.00 7.25 8.12
N PHE A 24 -2.03 6.45 7.72
CA PHE A 24 -0.64 6.72 8.08
C PHE A 24 -0.22 7.92 7.24
N ARG A 25 -0.18 9.11 7.85
CA ARG A 25 0.38 10.35 7.30
C ARG A 25 1.41 10.88 8.28
N ASN A 26 2.48 10.12 8.47
CA ASN A 26 3.69 10.72 9.00
C ASN A 26 4.49 11.23 7.80
N GLY A 27 4.43 12.53 7.56
CA GLY A 27 5.30 13.20 6.59
C GLY A 27 4.60 14.02 5.51
N ASP A 28 5.33 14.97 4.92
CA ASP A 28 4.88 15.83 3.84
C ASP A 28 4.80 15.09 2.49
N TRP A 29 4.15 15.69 1.49
CA TRP A 29 3.99 15.07 0.16
C TRP A 29 5.33 14.74 -0.54
N LYS A 30 6.43 15.42 -0.18
CA LYS A 30 7.76 15.12 -0.70
C LYS A 30 8.33 13.88 -0.03
N GLU A 31 8.10 13.69 1.26
CA GLU A 31 8.46 12.47 1.99
C GLU A 31 7.72 11.25 1.42
N TRP A 32 6.45 11.41 1.06
CA TRP A 32 5.69 10.39 0.33
C TRP A 32 6.28 10.07 -1.04
N LEU A 33 6.63 11.08 -1.84
CA LEU A 33 7.27 10.87 -3.15
C LEU A 33 8.64 10.19 -3.01
N LYS A 34 9.43 10.58 -2.01
CA LYS A 34 10.71 9.96 -1.71
C LYS A 34 10.57 8.49 -1.31
N TRP A 35 9.44 8.09 -0.74
CA TRP A 35 9.11 6.69 -0.46
C TRP A 35 8.61 5.94 -1.69
N LEU A 36 7.80 6.59 -2.52
CA LEU A 36 7.16 5.95 -3.68
C LEU A 36 8.16 5.62 -4.80
N LEU A 37 9.19 6.45 -4.99
CA LEU A 37 10.22 6.23 -6.00
C LEU A 37 11.03 4.93 -5.76
N PRO A 38 11.64 4.70 -4.58
CA PRO A 38 12.29 3.43 -4.25
C PRO A 38 11.36 2.22 -4.34
N LEU A 39 10.08 2.35 -3.96
CA LEU A 39 9.11 1.27 -4.10
C LEU A 39 8.89 0.89 -5.57
N SER A 40 8.84 1.88 -6.46
CA SER A 40 8.74 1.61 -7.91
C SER A 40 10.01 0.97 -8.49
N GLU A 41 11.18 1.36 -7.99
CA GLU A 41 12.46 0.73 -8.37
C GLU A 41 12.54 -0.71 -7.84
N TYR A 42 12.12 -0.94 -6.60
CA TYR A 42 12.01 -2.28 -6.01
C TYR A 42 11.04 -3.16 -6.81
N PHE A 43 9.89 -2.61 -7.21
CA PHE A 43 8.92 -3.34 -8.01
C PHE A 43 9.54 -3.86 -9.32
N VAL A 44 10.27 -2.99 -10.02
CA VAL A 44 10.97 -3.34 -11.26
C VAL A 44 12.13 -4.30 -11.00
N PHE A 45 12.88 -4.11 -9.92
CA PHE A 45 14.03 -4.93 -9.55
C PHE A 45 13.64 -6.38 -9.22
N MET A 46 12.56 -6.57 -8.46
CA MET A 46 12.01 -7.89 -8.13
C MET A 46 11.35 -8.58 -9.33
N GLY A 47 11.14 -7.84 -10.42
CA GLY A 47 10.59 -8.38 -11.67
C GLY A 47 9.08 -8.58 -11.63
N TYR A 48 8.37 -7.92 -10.71
CA TYR A 48 6.91 -7.98 -10.67
C TYR A 48 6.31 -7.43 -11.96
N THR A 49 5.20 -8.04 -12.37
CA THR A 49 4.41 -7.59 -13.50
C THR A 49 3.09 -6.99 -13.04
N HIS A 50 2.27 -6.54 -13.98
CA HIS A 50 0.93 -6.01 -13.67
C HIS A 50 -0.10 -7.14 -13.48
N SER A 51 0.35 -8.38 -13.27
CA SER A 51 -0.51 -9.50 -12.95
C SER A 51 -1.11 -9.34 -11.54
N ASP A 52 -2.30 -9.91 -11.32
CA ASP A 52 -2.96 -9.84 -10.01
C ASP A 52 -2.14 -10.56 -8.92
N GLU A 53 -1.41 -11.62 -9.29
CA GLU A 53 -0.54 -12.40 -8.40
C GLU A 53 0.67 -11.57 -7.96
N ASP A 54 1.40 -10.99 -8.91
CA ASP A 54 2.57 -10.14 -8.61
C ASP A 54 2.19 -8.88 -7.83
N GLN A 55 0.99 -8.33 -8.04
CA GLN A 55 0.51 -7.19 -7.26
C GLN A 55 0.24 -7.56 -5.80
N LEU A 56 -0.22 -8.78 -5.52
CA LEU A 56 -0.41 -9.27 -4.16
C LEU A 56 0.95 -9.52 -3.50
N ASP A 57 1.86 -10.22 -4.19
CA ASP A 57 3.20 -10.52 -3.70
C ASP A 57 4.00 -9.24 -3.40
N PHE A 58 3.91 -8.22 -4.26
CA PHE A 58 4.53 -6.92 -4.01
C PHE A 58 3.97 -6.25 -2.74
N VAL A 59 2.66 -6.33 -2.49
CA VAL A 59 2.06 -5.74 -1.28
C VAL A 59 2.51 -6.48 -0.03
N GLU A 60 2.65 -7.80 -0.09
CA GLU A 60 3.17 -8.61 1.02
C GLU A 60 4.64 -8.27 1.32
N ASP A 61 5.49 -8.19 0.30
CA ASP A 61 6.91 -7.83 0.44
C ASP A 61 7.08 -6.39 0.98
N VAL A 62 6.25 -5.45 0.54
CA VAL A 62 6.22 -4.09 1.11
C VAL A 62 5.74 -4.08 2.56
N GLN A 63 4.79 -4.94 2.94
CA GLN A 63 4.37 -5.06 4.34
C GLN A 63 5.49 -5.60 5.22
N VAL A 64 6.26 -6.58 4.76
CA VAL A 64 7.45 -7.09 5.45
C VAL A 64 8.48 -5.98 5.64
N LEU A 65 8.83 -5.25 4.57
CA LEU A 65 9.77 -4.11 4.64
C LEU A 65 9.34 -2.99 5.59
N LEU A 66 8.03 -2.81 5.80
CA LEU A 66 7.47 -1.78 6.68
C LEU A 66 7.28 -2.23 8.13
N GLN A 67 7.27 -3.55 8.39
CA GLN A 67 6.95 -4.11 9.71
C GLN A 67 8.14 -4.82 10.37
N ASP A 68 9.13 -5.26 9.59
CA ASP A 68 10.39 -5.77 10.13
C ASP A 68 11.33 -4.59 10.47
N ASP A 69 11.10 -3.99 11.64
CA ASP A 69 12.04 -3.07 12.30
C ASP A 69 13.36 -3.79 12.71
N ASP A 70 13.43 -5.13 12.63
CA ASP A 70 14.53 -5.98 13.11
C ASP A 70 15.63 -6.28 12.07
N LEU A 71 15.57 -5.70 10.86
CA LEU A 71 16.61 -5.85 9.81
C LEU A 71 17.63 -4.68 9.76
N LEU A 72 17.71 -3.86 10.82
CA LEU A 72 18.70 -2.77 10.98
C LEU A 72 19.77 -3.08 12.02
#